data_AF-A0A954TIB4-F1
#
_entry.id   AF-A0A954TIB4-F1
#
_cell.length_a   1.000
_cell.length_b   1.000
_cell.length_c   1.000
_cell.angle_alpha   90.00
_cell.angle_beta   90.00
_cell.angle_gamma   90.00
#
_symmetry.space_group_name_H-M   'P 1'
#
loop_
_entity.id
_entity.type
_entity.pdbx_description
1 polymer ?
#
loop_
_entity_poly.entity_id
_entity_poly.type
_entity_poly.pdbx_seq_one_letter_code
_entity_poly.pdbx_strand_id
1 'polypeptide(L)'
;LSNPRDLTKLFQTAEHAAWRSLRADDDSRYVGLSMPRFLARQPYGAASNPVEEFAFEENTDLGNHDCFVWSNSAYAFAVNVNRSFKLYGWCSRIRGIESGGAVEKLPVHTFPTDDGGIDMKCPTEIAISDRREAELAKSGLMPLVYRKNSDLASFIGACSLNKPTEYDDADASANAKLAACLPYLFAVSR
;
A
#
# COMPACT_ATOMS: atom_id res chain seq x y z
N LEU A 1 12.39 -5.37 -1.61
CA LEU A 1 11.35 -6.05 -0.79
C LEU A 1 11.36 -7.58 -0.95
N SER A 2 11.68 -8.11 -2.14
CA SER A 2 11.70 -9.55 -2.44
C SER A 2 12.87 -10.32 -1.80
N ASN A 3 14.03 -9.67 -1.61
CA ASN A 3 15.29 -10.33 -1.22
C ASN A 3 15.32 -10.91 0.21
N PRO A 4 14.87 -10.22 1.28
CA PRO A 4 15.05 -10.72 2.65
C PRO A 4 14.16 -11.94 2.94
N ARG A 5 14.71 -13.08 3.36
CA ARG A 5 13.89 -14.31 3.57
C ARG A 5 12.74 -14.16 4.59
N ASP A 6 12.89 -13.28 5.58
CA ASP A 6 11.89 -13.01 6.62
C ASP A 6 11.99 -11.53 7.05
N LEU A 7 10.94 -10.76 6.77
CA LEU A 7 10.90 -9.32 7.12
C LEU A 7 10.82 -9.11 8.64
N THR A 8 10.27 -10.06 9.39
CA THR A 8 10.10 -9.95 10.85
C THR A 8 11.45 -9.84 11.54
N LYS A 9 12.47 -10.56 11.04
CA LYS A 9 13.82 -10.54 11.61
C LYS A 9 14.53 -9.20 11.44
N LEU A 10 14.25 -8.46 10.37
CA LEU A 10 14.83 -7.13 10.14
C LEU A 10 14.45 -6.18 11.29
N PHE A 11 13.18 -6.20 11.69
CA PHE A 11 12.65 -5.37 12.78
C PHE A 11 13.10 -5.80 14.18
N GLN A 12 13.80 -6.93 14.33
CA GLN A 12 14.33 -7.41 15.62
C GLN A 12 15.75 -6.90 15.92
N THR A 13 16.43 -6.33 14.92
CA THR A 13 17.79 -5.80 15.06
C THR A 13 17.85 -4.62 16.04
N ALA A 14 19.05 -4.33 16.57
CA ALA A 14 19.26 -3.23 17.51
C ALA A 14 18.96 -1.86 16.86
N GLU A 15 19.19 -1.71 15.56
CA GLU A 15 18.89 -0.50 14.78
C GLU A 15 17.40 -0.11 14.84
N HIS A 16 16.51 -1.09 15.00
CA HIS A 16 15.06 -0.89 15.04
C HIS A 16 14.51 -0.84 16.48
N ALA A 17 15.36 -0.56 17.49
CA ALA A 17 14.92 -0.40 18.87
C ALA A 17 13.85 0.69 19.02
N ALA A 18 14.10 1.89 18.47
CA ALA A 18 13.14 3.01 18.52
C ALA A 18 11.82 2.68 17.80
N TRP A 19 11.88 1.97 16.66
CA TRP A 19 10.69 1.50 15.95
C TRP A 19 9.85 0.55 16.81
N ARG A 20 10.48 -0.41 17.49
CA ARG A 20 9.77 -1.33 18.40
C ARG A 20 9.16 -0.60 19.60
N SER A 21 9.86 0.38 20.16
CA SER A 21 9.32 1.24 21.23
C SER A 21 8.10 2.01 20.76
N LEU A 22 8.16 2.64 19.58
CA LEU A 22 7.01 3.34 18.99
C LEU A 22 5.81 2.40 18.77
N ARG A 23 6.03 1.18 18.27
CA ARG A 23 4.96 0.21 18.08
C ARG A 23 4.35 -0.32 19.38
N ALA A 24 5.10 -0.28 20.48
CA ALA A 24 4.61 -0.67 21.80
C ALA A 24 3.79 0.44 22.46
N ASP A 25 3.93 1.68 21.99
CA ASP A 25 3.15 2.83 22.46
C ASP A 25 1.67 2.66 22.10
N ASP A 26 0.80 3.02 23.03
CA ASP A 26 -0.64 2.95 22.91
C ASP A 26 -1.17 3.93 21.85
N ASP A 27 -0.53 5.10 21.74
CA ASP A 27 -0.89 6.16 20.80
C ASP A 27 -0.56 5.80 19.34
N SER A 28 0.33 4.81 19.13
CA SER A 28 0.67 4.33 17.79
C SER A 28 -0.51 3.63 17.08
N ARG A 29 -1.62 3.38 17.79
CA ARG A 29 -2.89 2.90 17.21
C ARG A 29 -3.48 3.89 16.21
N TYR A 30 -3.24 5.18 16.38
CA TYR A 30 -3.74 6.22 15.48
C TYR A 30 -2.84 6.47 14.27
N VAL A 31 -1.72 5.74 14.16
CA VAL A 31 -0.76 5.89 13.06
C VAL A 31 -0.92 4.74 12.08
N GLY A 32 -1.20 5.06 10.82
CA GLY A 32 -1.19 4.10 9.70
C GLY A 32 -0.07 4.43 8.72
N LEU A 33 0.76 3.44 8.38
CA LEU A 33 1.85 3.61 7.42
C LEU A 33 1.59 2.77 6.18
N SER A 34 1.39 3.41 5.03
CA SER A 34 1.12 2.74 3.76
C SER A 34 2.37 2.60 2.90
N MET A 35 2.46 1.52 2.14
CA MET A 35 3.53 1.27 1.18
C MET A 35 3.08 0.26 0.11
N PRO A 36 3.74 0.14 -1.05
CA PRO A 36 4.71 1.06 -1.62
C PRO A 36 4.00 2.24 -2.29
N ARG A 37 4.76 3.16 -2.89
CA ARG A 37 4.21 4.23 -3.74
C ARG A 37 3.50 3.63 -4.96
N PHE A 38 2.63 4.43 -5.57
CA PHE A 38 1.91 4.06 -6.80
C PHE A 38 2.18 5.09 -7.91
N LEU A 39 2.01 4.68 -9.16
CA LEU A 39 2.30 5.50 -10.32
C LEU A 39 1.32 6.69 -10.38
N ALA A 40 1.85 7.91 -10.42
CA ALA A 40 1.04 9.14 -10.38
C ALA A 40 0.43 9.48 -11.75
N ARG A 41 1.18 9.22 -12.82
CA ARG A 41 0.79 9.50 -14.21
C ARG A 41 1.46 8.53 -15.16
N GLN A 42 0.91 8.39 -16.36
CA GLN A 42 1.62 7.72 -17.45
C GLN A 42 2.77 8.61 -17.95
N PRO A 43 3.88 8.00 -18.40
CA PRO A 43 4.94 8.71 -19.10
C PRO A 43 4.40 9.41 -20.34
N TYR A 44 4.94 10.59 -20.63
CA TYR A 44 4.60 11.34 -21.83
C TYR A 44 5.18 10.63 -23.06
N GLY A 45 4.39 10.61 -24.13
CA GLY A 45 4.79 10.02 -25.39
C GLY A 45 3.63 10.06 -26.37
N ALA A 46 3.93 10.10 -27.67
CA ALA A 46 2.94 10.29 -28.73
C ALA A 46 1.84 9.21 -28.72
N ALA A 47 2.18 7.98 -28.30
CA ALA A 47 1.25 6.85 -28.25
C ALA A 47 0.46 6.72 -26.93
N SER A 48 0.94 7.32 -25.83
CA SER A 48 0.35 7.17 -24.49
C SER A 48 -0.30 8.45 -23.99
N ASN A 49 0.51 9.48 -23.76
CA ASN A 49 0.12 10.75 -23.17
C ASN A 49 0.84 11.87 -23.93
N PRO A 50 0.31 12.30 -25.09
CA PRO A 50 0.98 13.26 -25.96
C PRO A 50 1.00 14.66 -25.33
N VAL A 51 2.09 15.40 -25.58
CA VAL A 51 2.20 16.83 -25.25
C VAL A 51 1.77 17.64 -26.48
N GLU A 52 0.89 18.61 -26.30
CA GLU A 52 0.35 19.42 -27.41
C GLU A 52 1.38 20.41 -27.99
N GLU A 53 2.26 20.94 -27.13
CA GLU A 53 3.15 22.06 -27.48
C GLU A 53 4.33 21.65 -28.37
N PHE A 54 4.87 20.44 -28.19
CA PHE A 54 5.98 19.91 -28.97
C PHE A 54 6.04 18.38 -28.91
N ALA A 55 6.73 17.78 -29.88
CA ALA A 55 6.97 16.34 -29.92
C ALA A 55 7.90 15.92 -28.77
N PHE A 56 7.31 15.49 -27.66
CA PHE A 56 8.00 15.03 -26.47
C PHE A 56 7.83 13.53 -26.26
N GLU A 57 8.94 12.85 -26.02
CA GLU A 57 8.99 11.45 -25.61
C GLU A 57 9.75 11.36 -24.29
N GLU A 58 9.08 10.91 -23.24
CA GLU A 58 9.69 10.72 -21.93
C GLU A 58 10.49 9.41 -21.93
N ASN A 59 11.80 9.52 -21.66
CA ASN A 59 12.65 8.33 -21.59
C ASN A 59 12.38 7.56 -20.29
N THR A 60 11.83 6.35 -20.44
CA THR A 60 11.54 5.44 -19.33
C THR A 60 12.61 4.38 -19.10
N ASP A 61 13.71 4.41 -19.86
CA ASP A 61 14.88 3.51 -19.74
C ASP A 61 14.48 2.03 -19.55
N LEU A 62 13.72 1.49 -20.51
CA LEU A 62 13.20 0.12 -20.50
C LEU A 62 12.46 -0.26 -19.20
N GLY A 63 11.78 0.72 -18.59
CA GLY A 63 11.04 0.52 -17.35
C GLY A 63 11.89 0.71 -16.09
N ASN A 64 12.96 1.49 -16.11
CA ASN A 64 13.69 1.87 -14.89
C ASN A 64 12.77 2.60 -13.90
N HIS A 65 12.74 2.19 -12.63
CA HIS A 65 11.84 2.75 -11.62
C HIS A 65 12.05 4.25 -11.38
N ASP A 66 13.28 4.74 -11.48
CA ASP A 66 13.61 6.14 -11.16
C ASP A 66 13.14 7.12 -12.25
N CYS A 67 12.78 6.62 -13.44
CA CYS A 67 12.25 7.41 -14.55
C CYS A 67 10.72 7.64 -14.47
N PHE A 68 10.05 7.10 -13.44
CA PHE A 68 8.60 7.26 -13.28
C PHE A 68 8.25 8.23 -12.15
N VAL A 69 7.11 8.90 -12.29
CA VAL A 69 6.58 9.79 -11.24
C VAL A 69 5.74 8.98 -10.26
N TRP A 70 6.25 8.79 -9.05
CA TRP A 70 5.60 8.04 -7.99
C TRP A 70 4.86 8.95 -7.00
N SER A 71 3.62 8.59 -6.67
CA SER A 71 2.80 9.23 -5.64
C SER A 71 2.76 8.41 -4.36
N ASN A 72 2.65 9.09 -3.22
CA ASN A 72 2.56 8.44 -1.92
C ASN A 72 1.22 7.68 -1.77
N SER A 73 1.28 6.39 -1.43
CA SER A 73 0.10 5.53 -1.21
C SER A 73 -0.83 6.00 -0.10
N ALA A 74 -0.37 6.89 0.79
CA ALA A 74 -1.22 7.49 1.80
C ALA A 74 -2.39 8.27 1.16
N TYR A 75 -2.17 8.89 0.01
CA TYR A 75 -3.24 9.54 -0.75
C TYR A 75 -4.26 8.54 -1.29
N ALA A 76 -3.81 7.38 -1.79
CA ALA A 76 -4.73 6.34 -2.25
C ALA A 76 -5.58 5.78 -1.09
N PHE A 77 -4.97 5.59 0.08
CA PHE A 77 -5.70 5.19 1.28
C PHE A 77 -6.70 6.26 1.74
N ALA A 78 -6.30 7.53 1.74
CA ALA A 78 -7.17 8.65 2.10
C ALA A 78 -8.36 8.78 1.14
N VAL A 79 -8.17 8.54 -0.17
CA VAL A 79 -9.27 8.48 -1.14
C VAL A 79 -10.28 7.38 -0.77
N ASN A 80 -9.81 6.20 -0.34
CA ASN A 80 -10.71 5.13 0.11
C ASN A 80 -11.48 5.51 1.38
N VAL A 81 -10.82 6.17 2.35
CA VAL A 81 -11.48 6.71 3.55
C VAL A 81 -12.58 7.70 3.17
N ASN A 82 -12.26 8.68 2.32
CA ASN A 82 -13.23 9.67 1.83
C ASN A 82 -14.39 9.02 1.07
N ARG A 83 -14.10 8.01 0.23
CA ARG A 83 -15.11 7.25 -0.52
C ARG A 83 -16.04 6.50 0.42
N SER A 84 -15.51 5.81 1.42
CA SER A 84 -16.31 5.10 2.43
C SER A 84 -17.24 6.06 3.17
N PHE A 85 -16.71 7.20 3.63
CA PHE A 85 -17.52 8.23 4.28
C PHE A 85 -18.61 8.78 3.37
N LYS A 86 -18.27 9.09 2.11
CA LYS A 86 -19.23 9.64 1.15
C LYS A 86 -20.39 8.67 0.84
N LEU A 87 -20.10 7.37 0.72
CA LEU A 87 -21.09 6.36 0.33
C LEU A 87 -21.92 5.84 1.50
N TYR A 88 -21.32 5.66 2.67
CA TYR A 88 -21.94 4.98 3.80
C TYR A 88 -22.10 5.86 5.04
N GLY A 89 -21.52 7.07 5.02
CA GLY A 89 -21.42 7.94 6.19
C GLY A 89 -20.34 7.51 7.19
N TRP A 90 -19.76 6.32 7.06
CA TRP A 90 -18.76 5.77 7.99
C TRP A 90 -17.47 5.41 7.26
N CYS A 91 -16.33 5.48 7.95
CA CYS A 91 -15.01 5.11 7.40
C CYS A 91 -14.61 3.64 7.71
N SER A 92 -15.59 2.74 7.76
CA SER A 92 -15.34 1.32 8.09
C SER A 92 -14.99 0.46 6.87
N ARG A 93 -15.42 0.85 5.66
CA ARG A 93 -15.21 0.11 4.40
C ARG A 93 -14.04 0.67 3.59
N ILE A 94 -12.84 0.44 4.09
CA ILE A 94 -11.59 1.04 3.56
C ILE A 94 -10.50 0.00 3.23
N ARG A 95 -10.84 -1.29 3.32
CA ARG A 95 -9.92 -2.42 3.13
C ARG A 95 -10.61 -3.56 2.38
N GLY A 96 -9.82 -4.49 1.85
CA GLY A 96 -10.29 -5.61 1.05
C GLY A 96 -10.62 -5.22 -0.39
N ILE A 97 -10.49 -6.18 -1.31
CA ILE A 97 -10.67 -5.95 -2.76
C ILE A 97 -12.10 -5.47 -3.06
N GLU A 98 -13.11 -6.19 -2.58
CA GLU A 98 -14.52 -5.87 -2.81
C GLU A 98 -15.16 -5.06 -1.67
N SER A 99 -14.39 -4.76 -0.62
CA SER A 99 -14.88 -4.13 0.63
C SER A 99 -14.42 -2.68 0.82
N GLY A 100 -14.04 -2.02 -0.29
CA GLY A 100 -13.71 -0.58 -0.32
C GLY A 100 -12.21 -0.26 -0.21
N GLY A 101 -11.34 -1.27 -0.19
CA GLY A 101 -9.88 -1.09 -0.23
C GLY A 101 -9.29 -0.98 -1.64
N ALA A 102 -10.08 -1.18 -2.69
CA ALA A 102 -9.65 -1.12 -4.08
C ALA A 102 -9.28 0.31 -4.54
N VAL A 103 -8.11 0.40 -5.17
CA VAL A 103 -7.58 1.55 -5.88
C VAL A 103 -7.60 1.20 -7.36
N GLU A 104 -8.57 1.77 -8.07
CA GLU A 104 -8.86 1.46 -9.47
C GLU A 104 -8.25 2.49 -10.40
N LYS A 105 -8.12 2.14 -11.69
CA LYS A 105 -7.66 3.05 -12.76
C LYS A 105 -6.27 3.61 -12.50
N LEU A 106 -5.37 2.78 -11.97
CA LEU A 106 -3.98 3.19 -11.83
C LEU A 106 -3.34 3.36 -13.22
N PRO A 107 -2.46 4.36 -13.40
CA PRO A 107 -1.71 4.51 -14.63
C PRO A 107 -0.97 3.22 -15.00
N VAL A 108 -1.10 2.81 -16.26
CA VAL A 108 -0.45 1.62 -16.83
C VAL A 108 0.51 2.07 -17.91
N HIS A 109 1.73 1.54 -17.90
CA HIS A 109 2.69 1.77 -18.99
C HIS A 109 3.21 0.43 -19.50
N THR A 110 3.11 0.21 -20.81
CA THR A 110 3.62 -0.98 -21.49
C THR A 110 4.79 -0.63 -22.37
N PHE A 111 5.80 -1.47 -22.37
CA PHE A 111 7.02 -1.27 -23.14
C PHE A 111 7.45 -2.59 -23.79
N PRO A 112 8.12 -2.52 -24.96
CA PRO A 112 8.67 -3.71 -25.60
C PRO A 112 9.85 -4.26 -24.78
N THR A 113 10.00 -5.58 -24.73
CA THR A 113 11.13 -6.26 -24.10
C THR A 113 12.12 -6.79 -25.13
N ASP A 114 13.34 -7.09 -24.68
CA ASP A 114 14.43 -7.61 -25.53
C ASP A 114 14.07 -8.95 -26.20
N ASP A 115 13.22 -9.75 -25.55
CA ASP A 115 12.71 -11.02 -26.08
C ASP A 115 11.59 -10.85 -27.13
N GLY A 116 11.28 -9.61 -27.53
CA GLY A 116 10.21 -9.28 -28.50
C GLY A 116 8.80 -9.32 -27.92
N GLY A 117 8.67 -9.41 -26.59
CA GLY A 117 7.40 -9.34 -25.88
C GLY A 117 6.96 -7.91 -25.56
N ILE A 118 5.76 -7.78 -24.99
CA ILE A 118 5.29 -6.54 -24.36
C ILE A 118 5.17 -6.84 -22.88
N ASP A 119 5.88 -6.06 -22.06
CA ASP A 119 5.73 -6.12 -20.60
C ASP A 119 5.00 -4.87 -20.10
N MET A 120 4.38 -5.02 -18.93
CA MET A 120 3.64 -3.97 -18.25
C MET A 120 4.40 -3.55 -16.99
N LYS A 121 4.68 -2.25 -16.88
CA LYS A 121 5.20 -1.68 -15.66
C LYS A 121 4.18 -1.86 -14.53
N CYS A 122 4.62 -2.45 -13.43
CA CYS A 122 3.83 -2.57 -12.21
C CYS A 122 3.37 -1.16 -11.76
N PRO A 123 2.06 -0.90 -11.60
CA PRO A 123 1.54 0.40 -11.15
C PRO A 123 1.90 0.74 -9.70
N THR A 124 2.31 -0.25 -8.91
CA THR A 124 3.00 -0.06 -7.63
C THR A 124 4.49 -0.32 -7.81
N GLU A 125 5.36 0.29 -7.00
CA GLU A 125 6.82 0.15 -7.17
C GLU A 125 7.31 -1.30 -7.20
N ILE A 126 6.60 -2.18 -6.49
CA ILE A 126 6.90 -3.59 -6.45
C ILE A 126 5.60 -4.39 -6.31
N ALA A 127 5.56 -5.55 -6.97
CA ALA A 127 4.53 -6.54 -6.73
C ALA A 127 4.76 -7.22 -5.37
N ILE A 128 3.73 -7.25 -4.54
CA ILE A 128 3.76 -7.86 -3.21
C ILE A 128 2.99 -9.17 -3.29
N SER A 129 3.61 -10.28 -2.89
CA SER A 129 2.91 -11.56 -2.76
C SER A 129 2.12 -11.63 -1.46
N ASP A 130 1.09 -12.49 -1.40
CA ASP A 130 0.24 -12.67 -0.22
C ASP A 130 1.03 -12.95 1.06
N ARG A 131 2.12 -13.73 0.95
CA ARG A 131 3.01 -13.98 2.08
C ARG A 131 3.69 -12.69 2.58
N ARG A 132 4.16 -11.84 1.66
CA ARG A 132 4.81 -10.57 2.00
C ARG A 132 3.82 -9.55 2.55
N GLU A 133 2.61 -9.54 2.00
CA GLU A 133 1.49 -8.76 2.52
C GLU A 133 1.28 -9.09 3.99
N ALA A 134 1.15 -10.37 4.35
CA ALA A 134 0.95 -10.80 5.72
C ALA A 134 2.13 -10.47 6.65
N GLU A 135 3.37 -10.62 6.18
CA GLU A 135 4.58 -10.24 6.92
C GLU A 135 4.63 -8.72 7.21
N LEU A 136 4.24 -7.89 6.24
CA LEU A 136 4.16 -6.43 6.39
C LEU A 136 3.00 -6.01 7.30
N ALA A 137 1.83 -6.60 7.15
CA ALA A 137 0.67 -6.35 7.99
C ALA A 137 0.96 -6.69 9.46
N LYS A 138 1.63 -7.81 9.74
CA LYS A 138 2.10 -8.17 11.09
C LYS A 138 3.12 -7.16 11.64
N SER A 139 3.83 -6.49 10.76
CA SER A 139 4.79 -5.44 11.09
C SER A 139 4.17 -4.05 11.29
N GLY A 140 2.83 -3.93 11.20
CA GLY A 140 2.10 -2.66 11.40
C GLY A 140 2.12 -1.74 10.17
N LEU A 141 2.34 -2.32 8.99
CA LEU A 141 2.36 -1.61 7.71
C LEU A 141 1.11 -1.97 6.89
N MET A 142 0.66 -1.05 6.05
CA MET A 142 -0.48 -1.22 5.15
C MET A 142 0.00 -1.35 3.71
N PRO A 143 0.21 -2.60 3.22
CA PRO A 143 0.63 -2.85 1.85
C PRO A 143 -0.50 -2.55 0.85
N LEU A 144 -0.18 -1.78 -0.19
CA LEU A 144 -0.97 -1.63 -1.40
C LEU A 144 -0.55 -2.72 -2.38
N VAL A 145 -1.40 -3.74 -2.51
CA VAL A 145 -1.11 -4.93 -3.31
C VAL A 145 -1.67 -4.77 -4.71
N TYR A 146 -0.76 -4.77 -5.68
CA TYR A 146 -1.09 -4.77 -7.10
C TYR A 146 -1.66 -6.12 -7.57
N ARG A 147 -2.73 -6.09 -8.36
CA ARG A 147 -3.25 -7.28 -9.05
C ARG A 147 -2.57 -7.44 -10.41
N LYS A 148 -1.81 -8.53 -10.55
CA LYS A 148 -1.04 -8.86 -11.77
C LYS A 148 -1.86 -8.71 -13.05
N ASN A 149 -1.26 -8.05 -14.04
CA ASN A 149 -1.81 -7.78 -15.39
C ASN A 149 -3.13 -6.99 -15.38
N SER A 150 -3.35 -6.12 -14.39
CA SER A 150 -4.49 -5.20 -14.36
C SER A 150 -4.03 -3.78 -14.03
N ASP A 151 -4.96 -2.83 -13.96
CA ASP A 151 -4.77 -1.46 -13.47
C ASP A 151 -5.29 -1.28 -12.02
N LEU A 152 -5.45 -2.40 -11.31
CA LEU A 152 -6.05 -2.48 -9.98
C LEU A 152 -4.98 -2.76 -8.92
N ALA A 153 -5.06 -2.04 -7.80
CA ALA A 153 -4.41 -2.41 -6.55
C ALA A 153 -5.40 -2.36 -5.38
N SER A 154 -5.07 -2.97 -4.25
CA SER A 154 -5.94 -2.96 -3.08
C SER A 154 -5.17 -3.01 -1.77
N PHE A 155 -5.68 -2.30 -0.77
CA PHE A 155 -5.28 -2.51 0.63
C PHE A 155 -6.06 -3.70 1.19
N ILE A 156 -5.40 -4.85 1.36
CA ILE A 156 -6.04 -6.07 1.88
C ILE A 156 -6.38 -5.90 3.38
N GLY A 157 -5.42 -5.37 4.14
CA GLY A 157 -5.54 -4.99 5.53
C GLY A 157 -5.42 -3.49 5.74
N ALA A 158 -5.91 -3.02 6.90
CA ALA A 158 -5.72 -1.66 7.38
C ALA A 158 -5.36 -1.69 8.87
N CYS A 159 -4.19 -2.26 9.17
CA CYS A 159 -3.64 -2.30 10.52
C CYS A 159 -2.91 -0.99 10.82
N SER A 160 -3.04 -0.51 12.04
CA SER A 160 -2.22 0.57 12.57
C SER A 160 -0.79 0.08 12.84
N LEU A 161 0.08 1.04 13.17
CA LEU A 161 1.46 0.79 13.53
C LEU A 161 1.59 0.02 14.86
N ASN A 162 0.62 0.18 15.77
CA ASN A 162 0.62 -0.48 17.06
C ASN A 162 0.79 -2.01 16.94
N LYS A 163 1.58 -2.58 17.86
CA LYS A 163 1.65 -4.01 18.06
C LYS A 163 0.69 -4.38 19.20
N PRO A 164 -0.42 -5.07 18.92
CA PRO A 164 -1.34 -5.52 19.98
C PRO A 164 -0.62 -6.32 21.06
N THR A 165 -0.89 -5.99 22.32
CA THR A 165 -0.44 -6.78 23.46
C THR A 165 -1.16 -8.11 23.48
N GLU A 166 -0.42 -9.19 23.71
CA GLU A 166 -0.97 -10.52 23.96
C GLU A 166 -1.21 -10.66 25.47
N TYR A 167 -2.42 -11.04 25.83
CA TYR A 167 -2.87 -11.28 27.20
C TYR A 167 -3.19 -12.76 27.39
N ASP A 168 -3.18 -13.23 28.64
CA ASP A 168 -3.57 -14.61 28.98
C ASP A 168 -5.05 -14.88 28.65
N ASP A 169 -5.90 -13.86 28.83
CA ASP A 169 -7.29 -13.90 28.41
C ASP A 169 -7.43 -13.70 26.89
N ALA A 170 -8.14 -14.63 26.26
CA ALA A 170 -8.38 -14.63 24.82
C ALA A 170 -9.24 -13.43 24.39
N ASP A 171 -10.20 -13.02 25.22
CA ASP A 171 -11.10 -11.90 24.93
C ASP A 171 -10.33 -10.57 25.02
N ALA A 172 -9.50 -10.38 26.05
CA ALA A 172 -8.58 -9.24 26.14
C ALA A 172 -7.63 -9.15 24.93
N SER A 173 -7.06 -10.27 24.50
CA SER A 173 -6.21 -10.34 23.30
C SER A 173 -6.97 -10.00 22.01
N ALA A 174 -8.23 -10.44 21.88
CA ALA A 174 -9.07 -10.11 20.75
C ALA A 174 -9.38 -8.59 20.71
N ASN A 175 -9.71 -8.01 21.86
CA ASN A 175 -9.97 -6.57 22.00
C ASN A 175 -8.74 -5.73 21.63
N ALA A 176 -7.55 -6.13 22.06
CA ALA A 176 -6.30 -5.45 21.70
C ALA A 176 -6.04 -5.48 20.18
N LYS A 177 -6.36 -6.60 19.51
CA LYS A 177 -6.23 -6.72 18.04
C LYS A 177 -7.22 -5.82 17.29
N LEU A 178 -8.46 -5.72 17.78
CA LEU A 178 -9.46 -4.81 17.21
C LEU A 178 -9.04 -3.35 17.38
N ALA A 179 -8.49 -2.98 18.53
CA ALA A 179 -8.00 -1.63 18.80
C ALA A 179 -6.84 -1.21 17.89
N ALA A 180 -6.03 -2.15 17.40
CA ALA A 180 -4.96 -1.86 16.45
C ALA A 180 -5.40 -1.84 14.97
N CYS A 181 -6.70 -1.99 14.69
CA CYS A 181 -7.23 -2.00 13.32
C CYS A 181 -7.94 -0.67 13.02
N LEU A 182 -7.46 0.06 12.01
CA LEU A 182 -7.98 1.39 11.66
C LEU A 182 -9.49 1.43 11.36
N PRO A 183 -10.12 0.44 10.69
CA PRO A 183 -11.56 0.47 10.44
C PRO A 183 -12.42 0.61 11.70
N TYR A 184 -11.98 0.03 12.82
CA TYR A 184 -12.70 0.12 14.09
C TYR A 184 -12.35 1.42 14.82
N LEU A 185 -11.10 1.88 14.77
CA LEU A 185 -10.71 3.17 15.33
C LEU A 185 -11.46 4.34 14.68
N PHE A 186 -11.65 4.29 13.36
CA PHE A 186 -12.47 5.26 12.66
C PHE A 186 -13.94 5.27 13.11
N ALA A 187 -14.47 4.13 13.55
CA ALA A 187 -15.84 4.05 14.06
C ALA A 187 -15.97 4.65 15.46
N VAL A 188 -14.96 4.46 16.32
CA VAL A 188 -14.95 4.99 17.70
C VAL A 188 -14.58 6.48 17.76
N SER A 189 -13.78 6.97 16.79
CA SER A 189 -13.31 8.37 16.76
C SER A 189 -14.31 9.36 16.14
N ARG A 190 -15.49 8.89 15.76
CA ARG A 190 -16.52 9.69 15.08
C ARG A 190 -17.57 10.20 16.05
#